data_AF-A0AAE0ZPZ9-F1
#
_entry.id   AF-A0AAE0ZPZ9-F1
#
_cell.length_a   1.000
_cell.length_b   1.000
_cell.length_c   1.000
_cell.angle_alpha   90.00
_cell.angle_beta   90.00
_cell.angle_gamma   90.00
#
_symmetry.space_group_name_H-M   'P 1'
#
loop_
_entity.id
_entity.type
_entity.pdbx_description
1 polymer ?
#
loop_
_entity_poly.entity_id
_entity_poly.type
_entity_poly.pdbx_seq_one_letter_code
_entity_poly.pdbx_strand_id
1 'polypeptide(L)'
;MYTGKQSECVQGSKANVYREAKRMCTGKQSECVQGSKANVYREAKGLYTGKQSECVQGSKANVYREAKRMCTLKQSECVQGSKANVYREAKRMYTGKQSECVQGSKANVYREAKRMCTGRQSECVQGSKANVYREAKRMCTGKQSECVQGSKANVYREAKRMCTGRQSECVQGGKANVYREAKRMCTGKQSECVQGGKANVYREAKRMCTGKQSECVQGSKANVYREAKRMCTGKQSECVQGSKRNSYRSENTAYINQRF
;
A
#
# COMPACT_ATOMS: atom_id res chain seq x y z
N MET A 1 -6.11 -28.68 -12.45
CA MET A 1 -6.37 -28.16 -11.09
C MET A 1 -5.30 -28.73 -10.18
N TYR A 2 -4.61 -27.91 -9.38
CA TYR A 2 -3.61 -28.40 -8.42
C TYR A 2 -4.18 -28.35 -7.00
N THR A 3 -4.14 -29.48 -6.31
CA THR A 3 -4.55 -29.64 -4.90
C THR A 3 -3.35 -30.14 -4.09
N GLY A 4 -2.94 -29.41 -3.05
CA GLY A 4 -1.87 -29.90 -2.17
C GLY A 4 -0.97 -28.84 -1.53
N LYS A 5 0.17 -29.30 -0.99
CA LYS A 5 1.24 -28.44 -0.47
C LYS A 5 2.39 -28.42 -1.48
N GLN A 6 2.82 -27.23 -1.88
CA GLN A 6 3.95 -27.03 -2.77
C GLN A 6 4.93 -26.07 -2.11
N SER A 7 6.22 -26.43 -2.12
CA SER A 7 7.30 -25.58 -1.65
C SER A 7 8.41 -25.59 -2.70
N GLU A 8 8.77 -24.44 -3.23
CA GLU A 8 9.81 -24.30 -4.26
C GLU A 8 10.79 -23.20 -3.88
N CYS A 9 12.08 -23.48 -3.96
CA CYS A 9 13.13 -22.50 -3.65
C CYS A 9 14.21 -22.52 -4.72
N VAL A 10 14.50 -21.34 -5.29
CA VAL A 10 15.57 -21.14 -6.26
C VAL A 10 16.69 -20.35 -5.59
N GLN A 11 17.87 -20.95 -5.49
CA GLN A 11 19.02 -20.37 -4.81
C GLN A 11 20.23 -20.29 -5.75
N GLY A 12 21.03 -19.23 -5.63
CA GLY A 12 22.27 -19.08 -6.37
C GLY A 12 22.76 -17.63 -6.40
N SER A 13 24.00 -17.38 -6.83
CA SER A 13 24.53 -16.00 -6.92
C SER A 13 23.67 -15.10 -7.83
N LYS A 14 23.11 -15.67 -8.90
CA LYS A 14 22.12 -15.08 -9.81
C LYS A 14 20.88 -15.99 -9.86
N ALA A 15 19.94 -15.78 -8.97
CA ALA A 15 18.69 -16.54 -8.94
C ALA A 15 17.63 -15.82 -9.80
N ASN A 16 17.32 -16.38 -10.97
CA ASN A 16 16.34 -15.84 -11.90
C ASN A 16 15.14 -16.79 -12.00
N VAL A 17 13.93 -16.26 -11.82
CA VAL A 17 12.69 -17.01 -12.02
C VAL A 17 11.82 -16.26 -13.01
N TYR A 18 11.48 -16.93 -14.10
CA TYR A 18 10.45 -16.52 -15.04
C TYR A 18 9.29 -17.51 -14.95
N ARG A 19 8.07 -17.03 -14.75
CA ARG A 19 6.89 -17.90 -14.73
C ARG A 19 5.67 -17.20 -15.31
N GLU A 20 5.06 -17.85 -16.29
CA GLU A 20 3.69 -17.58 -16.70
C GLU A 20 2.80 -18.74 -16.25
N ALA A 21 1.67 -18.44 -15.62
CA ALA A 21 0.77 -19.47 -15.12
C ALA A 21 -0.71 -19.12 -15.32
N LYS A 22 -1.45 -20.05 -15.92
CA LYS A 22 -2.92 -20.08 -15.93
C LYS A 22 -3.38 -21.28 -15.12
N ARG A 23 -3.77 -21.08 -13.86
CA ARG A 23 -3.99 -22.21 -12.92
C ARG A 23 -5.15 -21.98 -11.97
N MET A 24 -5.80 -23.08 -11.61
CA MET A 24 -6.63 -23.18 -10.41
C MET A 24 -5.88 -23.99 -9.35
N CYS A 25 -5.64 -23.39 -8.20
CA CYS A 25 -4.87 -23.97 -7.11
C CYS A 25 -5.65 -23.93 -5.80
N THR A 26 -5.65 -25.05 -5.10
CA THR A 26 -6.21 -25.19 -3.74
C THR A 26 -5.14 -25.77 -2.83
N GLY A 27 -4.78 -25.07 -1.75
CA GLY A 27 -3.86 -25.59 -0.75
C GLY A 27 -2.82 -24.58 -0.26
N LYS A 28 -1.61 -25.06 0.06
CA LYS A 28 -0.53 -24.22 0.59
C LYS A 28 0.62 -24.15 -0.41
N GLN A 29 1.00 -22.94 -0.80
CA GLN A 29 2.16 -22.70 -1.67
C GLN A 29 3.17 -21.81 -0.96
N SER A 30 4.43 -22.22 -0.95
CA SER A 30 5.54 -21.43 -0.46
C SER A 30 6.62 -21.35 -1.53
N GLU A 31 7.02 -20.15 -1.93
CA GLU A 31 8.05 -19.96 -2.94
C GLU A 31 9.14 -19.03 -2.43
N CYS A 32 10.41 -19.37 -2.67
CA CYS A 32 11.53 -18.51 -2.34
C CYS A 32 12.53 -18.36 -3.50
N VAL A 33 13.09 -17.15 -3.64
CA VAL A 33 14.17 -16.88 -4.60
C VAL A 33 15.27 -16.13 -3.84
N GLN A 34 16.43 -16.75 -3.71
CA GLN A 34 17.53 -16.19 -2.90
C GLN A 34 18.83 -16.14 -3.70
N GLY A 35 19.46 -14.96 -3.71
CA GLY A 35 20.73 -14.78 -4.40
C GLY A 35 21.29 -13.38 -4.29
N SER A 36 22.57 -13.17 -4.60
CA SER A 36 23.13 -11.80 -4.64
C SER A 36 22.36 -10.91 -5.62
N LYS A 37 21.94 -11.48 -6.75
CA LYS A 37 20.96 -10.93 -7.69
C LYS A 37 19.77 -11.87 -7.76
N ALA A 38 18.64 -11.49 -7.19
CA ALA A 38 17.41 -12.26 -7.21
C ALA A 38 16.38 -11.55 -8.10
N ASN A 39 16.07 -12.10 -9.27
CA ASN A 39 15.12 -11.53 -10.21
C ASN A 39 13.93 -12.46 -10.37
N VAL A 40 12.73 -11.92 -10.18
CA VAL A 40 11.48 -12.64 -10.40
C VAL A 40 10.62 -11.88 -11.38
N TYR A 41 10.28 -12.53 -12.47
CA TYR A 41 9.22 -12.13 -13.38
C TYR A 41 8.09 -13.14 -13.28
N ARG A 42 6.88 -12.65 -13.01
CA ARG A 42 5.71 -13.52 -12.92
C ARG A 42 4.49 -12.90 -13.56
N GLU A 43 3.88 -13.63 -14.47
CA GLU A 43 2.52 -13.38 -14.94
C GLU A 43 1.62 -14.51 -14.46
N ALA A 44 0.48 -14.17 -13.87
CA ALA A 44 -0.45 -15.17 -13.37
C ALA A 44 -1.91 -14.81 -13.55
N LYS A 45 -2.65 -15.77 -14.09
CA LYS A 45 -4.10 -15.72 -14.29
C LYS A 45 -4.74 -16.93 -13.61
N GLY A 46 -5.84 -16.73 -12.90
CA GLY A 46 -6.66 -17.83 -12.38
C GLY A 46 -7.09 -17.72 -10.93
N LEU A 47 -7.52 -18.85 -10.37
CA LEU A 47 -8.22 -18.94 -9.09
C LEU A 47 -7.37 -19.64 -8.04
N TYR A 48 -7.23 -19.02 -6.88
CA TYR A 48 -6.41 -19.54 -5.80
C TYR A 48 -7.20 -19.59 -4.49
N THR A 49 -7.22 -20.76 -3.84
CA THR A 49 -7.79 -20.93 -2.51
C THR A 49 -6.73 -21.51 -1.57
N GLY A 50 -6.64 -20.96 -0.34
CA GLY A 50 -5.73 -21.48 0.68
C GLY A 50 -4.66 -20.48 1.17
N LYS A 51 -3.38 -20.86 1.15
CA LYS A 51 -2.28 -20.02 1.66
C LYS A 51 -1.16 -19.89 0.64
N GLN A 52 -0.65 -18.68 0.46
CA GLN A 52 0.46 -18.40 -0.44
C GLN A 52 1.48 -17.54 0.30
N SER A 53 2.73 -18.01 0.32
CA SER A 53 3.87 -17.26 0.86
C SER A 53 4.93 -17.16 -0.23
N GLU A 54 5.37 -15.95 -0.55
CA GLU A 54 6.43 -15.75 -1.55
C GLU A 54 7.49 -14.79 -1.03
N CYS A 55 8.76 -15.17 -1.13
CA CYS A 55 9.87 -14.36 -0.64
C CYS A 55 11.01 -14.27 -1.65
N VAL A 56 11.46 -13.04 -1.93
CA VAL A 56 12.59 -12.76 -2.82
C VAL A 56 13.65 -12.02 -2.03
N GLN A 57 14.84 -12.60 -1.91
CA GLN A 57 15.92 -12.05 -1.08
C GLN A 57 17.21 -11.95 -1.86
N GLY A 58 17.86 -10.79 -1.79
CA GLY A 58 19.16 -10.60 -2.40
C GLY A 58 19.71 -9.20 -2.28
N SER A 59 21.02 -9.00 -2.42
CA SER A 59 21.60 -7.64 -2.42
C SER A 59 20.93 -6.74 -3.47
N LYS A 60 20.59 -7.32 -4.63
CA LYS A 60 19.69 -6.74 -5.63
C LYS A 60 18.49 -7.66 -5.82
N ALA A 61 17.33 -7.29 -5.27
CA ALA A 61 16.08 -8.03 -5.41
C ALA A 61 15.13 -7.26 -6.33
N ASN A 62 14.87 -7.81 -7.52
CA ASN A 62 13.97 -7.22 -8.50
C ASN A 62 12.76 -8.13 -8.71
N VAL A 63 11.57 -7.57 -8.58
CA VAL A 63 10.32 -8.32 -8.72
C VAL A 63 9.39 -7.58 -9.66
N TYR A 64 9.05 -8.21 -10.77
CA TYR A 64 7.99 -7.81 -11.67
C TYR A 64 6.84 -8.81 -11.57
N ARG A 65 5.63 -8.30 -11.36
CA ARG A 65 4.44 -9.14 -11.28
C ARG A 65 3.26 -8.53 -12.01
N GLU A 66 2.63 -9.34 -12.83
CA GLU A 66 1.31 -9.09 -13.37
C GLU A 66 0.35 -10.18 -12.89
N ALA A 67 -0.81 -9.77 -12.35
CA ALA A 67 -1.76 -10.72 -11.80
C ALA A 67 -3.21 -10.36 -12.13
N LYS A 68 -3.93 -11.31 -12.73
CA LYS A 68 -5.39 -11.30 -12.90
C LYS A 68 -5.99 -12.48 -12.14
N ARG A 69 -6.38 -12.28 -10.88
CA ARG A 69 -6.72 -13.40 -9.99
C ARG A 69 -8.00 -13.22 -9.19
N MET A 70 -8.66 -14.35 -8.94
CA MET A 70 -9.67 -14.50 -7.90
C MET A 70 -9.08 -15.32 -6.76
N CYS A 71 -9.16 -14.83 -5.52
CA CYS A 71 -8.35 -15.37 -4.44
C CYS A 71 -9.13 -15.46 -3.12
N THR A 72 -9.26 -16.65 -2.53
CA THR A 72 -9.75 -16.84 -1.16
C THR A 72 -8.62 -17.37 -0.30
N LEU A 73 -7.79 -16.48 0.24
CA LEU A 73 -6.49 -16.89 0.77
C LEU A 73 -5.87 -15.99 1.84
N LYS A 74 -4.86 -16.55 2.51
CA LYS A 74 -3.85 -15.80 3.26
C LYS A 74 -2.60 -15.67 2.40
N GLN A 75 -2.31 -14.46 1.92
CA GLN A 75 -1.12 -14.13 1.13
C GLN A 75 -0.10 -13.40 1.97
N SER A 76 1.15 -13.82 1.91
CA SER A 76 2.29 -13.08 2.46
C SER A 76 3.36 -12.97 1.38
N GLU A 77 3.78 -11.75 1.06
CA GLU A 77 4.85 -11.53 0.10
C GLU A 77 5.94 -10.64 0.68
N CYS A 78 7.19 -11.07 0.54
CA CYS A 78 8.34 -10.33 1.03
C CYS A 78 9.38 -10.12 -0.08
N VAL A 79 9.90 -8.91 -0.20
CA VAL A 79 11.04 -8.59 -1.08
C VAL A 79 12.08 -7.88 -0.24
N GLN A 80 13.26 -8.47 -0.10
CA GLN A 80 14.31 -7.97 0.77
C GLN A 80 15.64 -7.85 0.04
N GLY A 81 16.30 -6.71 0.19
CA GLY A 81 17.60 -6.50 -0.41
C GLY A 81 18.18 -5.12 -0.20
N SER A 82 19.50 -4.94 -0.31
CA SER A 82 20.11 -3.60 -0.25
C SER A 82 19.49 -2.65 -1.30
N LYS A 83 19.19 -3.19 -2.48
CA LYS A 83 18.35 -2.57 -3.52
C LYS A 83 17.16 -3.48 -3.80
N ALA A 84 15.98 -3.08 -3.35
CA ALA A 84 14.73 -3.80 -3.57
C ALA A 84 13.84 -3.00 -4.54
N ASN A 85 13.62 -3.53 -5.75
CA ASN A 85 12.76 -2.92 -6.75
C ASN A 85 11.56 -3.81 -7.01
N VAL A 86 10.36 -3.24 -6.90
CA VAL A 86 9.12 -3.99 -7.06
C VAL A 86 8.19 -3.24 -7.99
N TYR A 87 7.85 -3.88 -9.11
CA TYR A 87 6.80 -3.47 -10.01
C TYR A 87 5.64 -4.45 -9.93
N ARG A 88 4.42 -3.93 -9.77
CA ARG A 88 3.21 -4.76 -9.69
C ARG A 88 2.07 -4.13 -10.45
N GLU A 89 1.47 -4.90 -11.32
CA GLU A 89 0.15 -4.63 -11.87
C GLU A 89 -0.81 -5.74 -11.42
N ALA A 90 -1.96 -5.36 -10.88
CA ALA A 90 -2.90 -6.32 -10.34
C ALA A 90 -4.36 -5.96 -10.58
N LYS A 91 -5.12 -6.89 -11.17
CA LYS A 91 -6.58 -6.91 -11.19
C LYS A 91 -7.04 -8.09 -10.36
N ARG A 92 -7.54 -7.83 -9.14
CA ARG A 92 -7.83 -8.88 -8.16
C ARG A 92 -9.21 -8.74 -7.56
N MET A 93 -9.90 -9.88 -7.45
CA MET A 93 -10.98 -10.07 -6.49
C MET A 93 -10.44 -10.97 -5.38
N TYR A 94 -10.49 -10.55 -4.13
CA TYR A 94 -10.03 -11.43 -3.06
C TYR A 94 -10.82 -11.31 -1.75
N THR A 95 -10.89 -12.43 -1.05
CA THR A 95 -11.38 -12.55 0.33
C THR A 95 -10.29 -13.14 1.20
N GLY A 96 -9.94 -12.47 2.31
CA GLY A 96 -8.97 -13.00 3.27
C GLY A 96 -7.93 -11.98 3.75
N LYS A 97 -6.69 -12.42 3.91
CA LYS A 97 -5.60 -11.61 4.47
C LYS A 97 -4.47 -11.48 3.46
N GLN A 98 -4.00 -10.27 3.22
CA GLN A 98 -2.85 -10.00 2.38
C GLN A 98 -1.84 -9.14 3.14
N SER A 99 -0.61 -9.61 3.21
CA SER A 99 0.52 -8.90 3.77
C SER A 99 1.62 -8.78 2.73
N GLU A 100 2.10 -7.57 2.48
CA GLU A 100 3.20 -7.32 1.55
C GLU A 100 4.26 -6.45 2.21
N CYS A 101 5.51 -6.87 2.15
CA CYS A 101 6.64 -6.14 2.69
C CYS A 101 7.73 -5.98 1.62
N VAL A 102 8.24 -4.76 1.48
CA VAL A 102 9.43 -4.47 0.68
C VAL A 102 10.44 -3.77 1.58
N GLN A 103 11.62 -4.37 1.74
CA GLN A 103 12.65 -3.86 2.64
C GLN A 103 13.99 -3.74 1.93
N GLY A 104 14.65 -2.60 2.10
CA GLY A 104 15.99 -2.42 1.58
C GLY A 104 16.59 -1.06 1.86
N SER A 105 17.91 -0.91 1.82
CA SER A 105 18.54 0.42 1.95
C SER A 105 18.00 1.40 0.91
N LYS A 106 17.75 0.90 -0.32
CA LYS A 106 16.96 1.57 -1.37
C LYS A 106 15.78 0.67 -1.73
N ALA A 107 14.57 1.09 -1.37
CA ALA A 107 13.33 0.40 -1.70
C ALA A 107 12.51 1.25 -2.69
N ASN A 108 12.33 0.75 -3.92
CA ASN A 108 11.51 1.39 -4.94
C ASN A 108 10.31 0.50 -5.25
N VAL A 109 9.11 1.06 -5.15
CA VAL A 109 7.87 0.32 -5.33
C VAL A 109 6.96 1.08 -6.27
N TYR A 110 6.63 0.47 -7.40
CA TYR A 110 5.59 0.88 -8.32
C TYR A 110 4.43 -0.10 -8.23
N ARG A 111 3.21 0.41 -8.06
CA ARG A 111 2.00 -0.42 -8.01
C ARG A 111 0.86 0.24 -8.75
N GLU A 112 0.27 -0.52 -9.65
CA GLU A 112 -1.04 -0.23 -10.21
C GLU A 112 -2.01 -1.34 -9.82
N ALA A 113 -3.18 -0.98 -9.30
CA ALA A 113 -4.14 -1.98 -8.87
C ALA A 113 -5.61 -1.61 -9.08
N LYS A 114 -6.38 -2.57 -9.60
CA LYS A 114 -7.85 -2.59 -9.55
C LYS A 114 -8.29 -3.74 -8.64
N ARG A 115 -8.88 -3.43 -7.49
CA ARG A 115 -9.18 -4.44 -6.45
C ARG A 115 -10.62 -4.37 -5.97
N MET A 116 -11.27 -5.53 -5.92
CA MET A 116 -12.44 -5.78 -5.09
C MET A 116 -12.03 -6.67 -3.92
N CYS A 117 -12.27 -6.23 -2.69
CA CYS A 117 -11.69 -6.91 -1.55
C CYS A 117 -12.49 -6.97 -0.27
N THR A 118 -12.45 -8.13 0.40
CA THR A 118 -12.98 -8.30 1.75
C THR A 118 -11.91 -8.87 2.67
N GLY A 119 -11.65 -8.20 3.79
CA GLY A 119 -10.76 -8.69 4.84
C GLY A 119 -9.64 -7.73 5.24
N ARG A 120 -8.40 -8.23 5.36
CA ARG A 120 -7.26 -7.46 5.90
C ARG A 120 -6.16 -7.26 4.87
N GLN A 121 -5.71 -6.03 4.68
CA GLN A 121 -4.51 -5.70 3.90
C GLN A 121 -3.49 -4.97 4.77
N SER A 122 -2.24 -5.38 4.66
CA SER A 122 -1.11 -4.69 5.26
C SER A 122 0.00 -4.57 4.22
N GLU A 123 0.40 -3.36 3.91
CA GLU A 123 1.48 -3.08 2.96
C GLU A 123 2.53 -2.23 3.66
N CYS A 124 3.78 -2.70 3.70
CA CYS A 124 4.90 -2.00 4.30
C CYS A 124 6.04 -1.82 3.29
N VAL A 125 6.60 -0.63 3.22
CA VAL A 125 7.84 -0.34 2.49
C VAL A 125 8.82 0.31 3.44
N GLN A 126 9.98 -0.30 3.64
CA GLN A 126 10.98 0.17 4.58
C GLN A 126 12.34 0.30 3.91
N GLY A 127 13.00 1.43 4.13
CA GLY A 127 14.36 1.62 3.64
C GLY A 127 14.97 2.97 3.97
N SER A 128 16.29 3.09 3.99
CA SER A 128 16.94 4.41 4.18
C SER A 128 16.47 5.43 3.13
N LYS A 129 16.27 4.96 1.89
CA LYS A 129 15.55 5.66 0.83
C LYS A 129 14.36 4.81 0.38
N ALA A 130 13.15 5.26 0.65
CA ALA A 130 11.92 4.59 0.23
C ALA A 130 11.16 5.48 -0.77
N ASN A 131 11.03 5.00 -2.01
CA ASN A 131 10.23 5.66 -3.05
C ASN A 131 9.04 4.78 -3.40
N VAL A 132 7.84 5.34 -3.32
CA VAL A 132 6.60 4.60 -3.53
C VAL A 132 5.72 5.39 -4.48
N TYR A 133 5.40 4.79 -5.62
CA TYR A 133 4.36 5.22 -6.54
C TYR A 133 3.20 4.22 -6.48
N ARG A 134 1.99 4.73 -6.28
CA ARG A 134 0.78 3.90 -6.25
C ARG A 134 -0.36 4.57 -6.99
N GLU A 135 -0.96 3.82 -7.91
CA GLU A 135 -2.25 4.12 -8.49
C GLU A 135 -3.23 3.00 -8.15
N ALA A 136 -4.41 3.35 -7.63
CA ALA A 136 -5.38 2.34 -7.22
C ALA A 136 -6.84 2.72 -7.43
N LYS A 137 -7.62 1.77 -7.97
CA LYS A 137 -9.09 1.76 -7.93
C LYS A 137 -9.54 0.63 -7.01
N ARG A 138 -10.19 0.95 -5.89
CA ARG A 138 -10.52 -0.04 -4.84
C ARG A 138 -11.98 0.02 -4.42
N MET A 139 -12.62 -1.14 -4.37
CA MET A 139 -13.87 -1.38 -3.66
C MET A 139 -13.58 -2.39 -2.55
N CYS A 140 -13.61 -1.97 -1.28
CA CYS A 140 -13.06 -2.79 -0.22
C CYS A 140 -13.79 -2.69 1.12
N THR A 141 -13.99 -3.84 1.76
CA THR A 141 -14.56 -3.96 3.11
C THR A 141 -13.52 -4.57 4.05
N GLY A 142 -13.28 -3.94 5.20
CA GLY A 142 -12.44 -4.48 6.26
C GLY A 142 -11.33 -3.52 6.73
N LYS A 143 -10.12 -4.03 6.98
CA LYS A 143 -9.00 -3.24 7.52
C LYS A 143 -7.87 -3.13 6.51
N GLN A 144 -7.45 -1.90 6.22
CA GLN A 144 -6.31 -1.59 5.37
C GLN A 144 -5.27 -0.79 6.14
N SER A 145 -4.02 -1.20 6.04
CA SER A 145 -2.90 -0.51 6.66
C SER A 145 -1.76 -0.38 5.66
N GLU A 146 -1.29 0.84 5.44
CA GLU A 146 -0.17 1.13 4.55
C GLU A 146 0.88 1.94 5.31
N CYS A 147 2.10 1.45 5.35
CA CYS A 147 3.23 2.14 5.99
C CYS A 147 4.39 2.31 5.00
N VAL A 148 4.99 3.50 5.00
CA VAL A 148 6.25 3.77 4.32
C VAL A 148 7.20 4.41 5.31
N GLN A 149 8.35 3.77 5.54
CA GLN A 149 9.32 4.23 6.52
C GLN A 149 10.71 4.36 5.90
N GLY A 150 11.38 5.48 6.18
CA GLY A 150 12.75 5.66 5.74
C GLY A 150 13.38 6.99 6.12
N SER A 151 14.71 7.08 6.20
CA SER A 151 15.38 8.37 6.44
C SER A 151 14.98 9.42 5.39
N LYS A 152 14.76 8.99 4.14
CA LYS A 152 14.09 9.74 3.07
C LYS A 152 12.94 8.90 2.53
N ALA A 153 11.72 9.38 2.69
CA ALA A 153 10.51 8.75 2.18
C ALA A 153 9.82 9.67 1.17
N ASN A 154 9.69 9.21 -0.07
CA ASN A 154 8.93 9.89 -1.12
C ASN A 154 7.74 9.02 -1.52
N VAL A 155 6.55 9.59 -1.44
CA VAL A 155 5.31 8.86 -1.67
C VAL A 155 4.43 9.66 -2.62
N TYR A 156 4.13 9.07 -3.77
CA TYR A 156 3.08 9.52 -4.69
C TYR A 156 1.94 8.52 -4.65
N ARG A 157 0.71 9.02 -4.45
CA ARG A 157 -0.49 8.18 -4.44
C ARG A 157 -1.63 8.85 -5.18
N GLU A 158 -2.20 8.13 -6.13
CA GLU A 158 -3.49 8.45 -6.72
C GLU A 158 -4.48 7.32 -6.40
N ALA A 159 -5.66 7.67 -5.89
CA ALA A 159 -6.64 6.65 -5.52
C ALA A 159 -8.10 7.04 -5.75
N LYS A 160 -8.87 6.12 -6.32
CA LYS A 160 -10.34 6.12 -6.30
C LYS A 160 -10.83 4.98 -5.41
N ARG A 161 -11.53 5.31 -4.33
CA ARG A 161 -11.88 4.35 -3.27
C ARG A 161 -13.34 4.40 -2.89
N MET A 162 -13.98 3.23 -2.87
CA MET A 162 -15.23 2.96 -2.19
C MET A 162 -14.93 1.95 -1.07
N CYS A 163 -14.97 2.37 0.18
CA CYS A 163 -14.50 1.50 1.27
C CYS A 163 -15.33 1.57 2.54
N THR A 164 -15.51 0.40 3.17
CA THR A 164 -16.14 0.29 4.50
C THR A 164 -15.15 -0.34 5.47
N GLY A 165 -14.97 0.28 6.65
CA GLY A 165 -14.16 -0.26 7.74
C GLY A 165 -13.04 0.67 8.20
N ARG A 166 -11.84 0.13 8.43
CA ARG A 166 -10.70 0.89 8.99
C ARG A 166 -9.57 1.04 7.98
N GLN A 167 -9.17 2.29 7.73
CA GLN A 167 -8.02 2.62 6.89
C GLN A 167 -6.99 3.39 7.71
N SER A 168 -5.73 3.00 7.57
CA SER A 168 -4.62 3.68 8.22
C SER A 168 -3.44 3.80 7.26
N GLU A 169 -2.99 5.03 7.02
CA GLU A 169 -1.85 5.30 6.17
C GLU A 169 -0.81 6.10 6.93
N CYS A 170 0.42 5.61 6.97
CA CYS A 170 1.52 6.25 7.67
C CYS A 170 2.73 6.42 6.75
N VAL A 171 3.35 7.60 6.81
CA VAL A 171 4.65 7.87 6.19
C VAL A 171 5.56 8.44 7.26
N GLN A 172 6.70 7.80 7.51
CA GLN A 172 7.65 8.20 8.53
C GLN A 172 9.05 8.36 7.95
N GLY A 173 9.73 9.45 8.29
CA GLY A 173 11.11 9.62 7.87
C GLY A 173 11.80 10.90 8.28
N GLY A 174 13.14 10.95 8.31
CA GLY A 174 13.87 12.20 8.56
C GLY A 174 13.48 13.31 7.57
N LYS A 175 13.27 12.95 6.31
CA LYS A 175 12.61 13.76 5.27
C LYS A 175 11.46 12.95 4.67
N ALA A 176 10.23 13.46 4.77
CA ALA A 176 9.04 12.84 4.21
C ALA A 176 8.39 13.80 3.20
N ASN A 177 8.32 13.39 1.94
CA ASN A 177 7.58 14.08 0.90
C ASN A 177 6.40 13.23 0.45
N VAL A 178 5.20 13.79 0.53
CA VAL A 178 3.97 13.06 0.25
C VAL A 178 3.10 13.87 -0.70
N TYR A 179 2.82 13.31 -1.86
CA TYR A 179 1.79 13.77 -2.79
C TYR A 179 0.64 12.77 -2.77
N ARG A 180 -0.58 13.26 -2.57
CA ARG A 180 -1.80 12.43 -2.59
C ARG A 180 -2.91 13.12 -3.35
N GLU A 181 -3.48 12.41 -4.30
CA GLU A 181 -4.75 12.74 -4.93
C GLU A 181 -5.76 11.62 -4.63
N ALA A 182 -6.95 11.97 -4.15
CA ALA A 182 -7.94 10.95 -3.82
C ALA A 182 -9.40 11.36 -4.09
N LYS A 183 -10.17 10.43 -4.68
CA LYS A 183 -11.64 10.46 -4.70
C LYS A 183 -12.17 9.33 -3.82
N ARG A 184 -12.91 9.67 -2.76
CA ARG A 184 -13.29 8.71 -1.71
C ARG A 184 -14.77 8.76 -1.38
N MET A 185 -15.40 7.58 -1.39
CA MET A 185 -16.67 7.30 -0.74
C MET A 185 -16.42 6.28 0.36
N CYS A 186 -16.47 6.67 1.64
CA CYS A 186 -16.02 5.79 2.71
C CYS A 186 -16.86 5.85 3.99
N THR A 187 -17.08 4.68 4.59
CA THR A 187 -17.72 4.55 5.89
C THR A 187 -16.77 3.91 6.90
N GLY A 188 -16.60 4.52 8.07
CA GLY A 188 -15.83 3.96 9.18
C GLY A 188 -14.71 4.86 9.69
N LYS A 189 -13.54 4.29 9.97
CA LYS A 189 -12.40 5.00 10.59
C LYS A 189 -11.26 5.18 9.60
N GLN A 190 -10.84 6.42 9.36
CA GLN A 190 -9.70 6.75 8.51
C GLN A 190 -8.66 7.54 9.31
N SER A 191 -7.41 7.13 9.19
CA SER A 191 -6.28 7.81 9.83
C SER A 191 -5.13 7.96 8.85
N GLU A 192 -4.65 9.18 8.69
CA GLU A 192 -3.49 9.49 7.86
C GLU A 192 -2.45 10.25 8.66
N CYS A 193 -1.23 9.73 8.71
CA CYS A 193 -0.13 10.35 9.45
C CYS A 193 1.10 10.51 8.57
N VAL A 194 1.73 11.69 8.62
CA VAL A 194 3.05 11.95 8.06
C VAL A 194 3.92 12.49 9.18
N GLN A 195 5.03 11.81 9.47
CA GLN A 195 5.96 12.23 10.52
C GLN A 195 7.37 12.33 9.97
N GLY A 196 8.07 13.40 10.34
CA GLY A 196 9.47 13.54 9.99
C GLY A 196 10.13 14.82 10.41
N GLY A 197 11.47 14.86 10.47
CA GLY A 197 12.19 16.12 10.75
C GLY A 197 11.81 17.23 9.77
N LYS A 198 11.72 16.89 8.47
CA LYS A 198 11.12 17.73 7.44
C LYS A 198 9.98 17.00 6.76
N ALA A 199 8.76 17.52 6.86
CA ALA A 199 7.57 16.95 6.24
C ALA A 199 6.99 17.93 5.22
N ASN A 200 6.93 17.53 3.94
CA ASN A 200 6.23 18.25 2.89
C ASN A 200 5.05 17.40 2.41
N VAL A 201 3.85 17.97 2.46
CA VAL A 201 2.62 17.25 2.14
C VAL A 201 1.78 18.07 1.19
N TYR A 202 1.51 17.53 0.01
CA TYR A 202 0.48 18.01 -0.90
C TYR A 202 -0.68 17.01 -0.92
N ARG A 203 -1.90 17.51 -0.71
CA ARG A 203 -3.12 16.70 -0.74
C ARG A 203 -4.21 17.39 -1.52
N GLU A 204 -4.77 16.67 -2.48
CA GLU A 204 -6.03 17.01 -3.12
C GLU A 204 -7.05 15.89 -2.87
N ALA A 205 -8.26 16.23 -2.42
CA ALA A 205 -9.27 15.22 -2.17
C ALA A 205 -10.71 15.64 -2.46
N LYS A 206 -11.49 14.73 -3.06
CA LYS A 206 -12.96 14.79 -3.09
C LYS A 206 -13.53 13.67 -2.23
N ARG A 207 -14.33 13.99 -1.22
CA ARG A 207 -14.73 13.05 -0.18
C ARG A 207 -16.21 13.08 0.12
N MET A 208 -16.83 11.91 0.10
CA MET A 208 -18.12 11.62 0.71
C MET A 208 -17.89 10.59 1.81
N CYS A 209 -17.96 10.97 3.09
CA CYS A 209 -17.54 10.05 4.16
C CYS A 209 -18.42 10.10 5.41
N THR A 210 -18.64 8.94 6.01
CA THR A 210 -19.34 8.79 7.28
C THR A 210 -18.40 8.14 8.30
N GLY A 211 -18.23 8.75 9.48
CA GLY A 211 -17.49 8.15 10.60
C GLY A 211 -16.39 9.04 11.17
N LYS A 212 -15.22 8.45 11.51
CA LYS A 212 -14.11 9.17 12.14
C LYS A 212 -12.95 9.35 11.17
N GLN A 213 -12.49 10.58 11.02
CA GLN A 213 -11.34 10.94 10.19
C GLN A 213 -10.30 11.67 11.02
N SER A 214 -9.04 11.24 10.89
CA SER A 214 -7.91 11.88 11.54
C SER A 214 -6.76 12.07 10.56
N GLU A 215 -6.29 13.30 10.41
CA GLU A 215 -5.14 13.62 9.58
C GLU A 215 -4.09 14.38 10.36
N CYS A 216 -2.89 13.81 10.45
CA CYS A 216 -1.80 14.39 11.20
C CYS A 216 -0.54 14.56 10.36
N VAL A 217 0.09 15.72 10.46
CA VAL A 217 1.43 15.97 9.91
C VAL A 217 2.31 16.55 11.02
N GLN A 218 3.39 15.86 11.37
CA GLN A 218 4.27 16.28 12.46
C GLN A 218 5.71 16.36 11.96
N GLY A 219 6.41 17.43 12.34
CA GLY A 219 7.83 17.58 12.06
C GLY A 219 8.42 18.89 12.54
N SER A 220 9.74 18.98 12.73
CA SER A 220 10.35 20.25 13.13
C SER A 220 10.16 21.33 12.06
N LYS A 221 10.13 20.94 10.78
CA LYS A 221 9.64 21.75 9.65
C LYS A 221 8.51 21.02 8.93
N ALA A 222 7.31 21.61 8.92
CA ALA A 222 6.14 21.03 8.26
C ALA A 222 5.53 22.00 7.25
N ASN A 223 5.55 21.65 5.97
CA ASN A 223 4.86 22.37 4.90
C ASN A 223 3.69 21.54 4.40
N VAL A 224 2.50 22.11 4.42
CA VAL A 224 1.27 21.40 4.05
C VAL A 224 0.46 22.24 3.09
N TYR A 225 0.12 21.68 1.93
CA TYR A 225 -0.89 22.20 1.01
C TYR A 225 -2.06 21.21 1.00
N ARG A 226 -3.27 21.71 1.23
CA ARG A 226 -4.51 20.92 1.19
C ARG A 226 -5.55 21.62 0.34
N GLU A 227 -6.12 20.87 -0.57
CA GLU A 227 -7.35 21.23 -1.28
C GLU A 227 -8.36 20.10 -1.10
N ALA A 228 -9.56 20.44 -0.61
CA ALA A 228 -10.59 19.42 -0.42
C ALA A 228 -12.01 19.90 -0.71
N LYS A 229 -12.80 19.03 -1.36
CA LYS A 229 -14.27 19.12 -1.42
C LYS A 229 -14.87 17.98 -0.62
N ARG A 230 -15.67 18.29 0.40
CA ARG A 230 -16.13 17.31 1.40
C ARG A 230 -17.63 17.39 1.63
N MET A 231 -18.27 16.23 1.65
CA MET A 231 -19.58 15.98 2.23
C MET A 231 -19.37 14.89 3.27
N CYS A 232 -19.33 15.24 4.55
CA CYS A 232 -18.96 14.29 5.59
C CYS A 232 -19.86 14.39 6.81
N THR A 233 -20.13 13.25 7.41
CA THR A 233 -20.82 13.12 8.69
C THR A 233 -19.92 12.40 9.70
N GLY A 234 -19.94 12.85 10.96
CA GLY A 234 -19.11 12.30 12.03
C GLY A 234 -17.90 13.17 12.41
N LYS A 235 -16.95 12.59 13.14
CA LYS A 235 -15.84 13.35 13.76
C LYS A 235 -14.67 13.50 12.81
N GLN A 236 -14.25 14.73 12.58
CA GLN A 236 -13.02 15.06 11.84
C GLN A 236 -12.00 15.70 12.78
N SER A 237 -10.74 15.32 12.61
CA SER A 237 -9.63 15.87 13.36
C SER A 237 -8.46 16.08 12.41
N GLU A 238 -7.94 17.29 12.40
CA GLU A 238 -6.77 17.63 11.59
C GLU A 238 -5.74 18.25 12.51
N CYS A 239 -4.57 17.62 12.55
CA CYS A 239 -3.45 18.11 13.29
C CYS A 239 -2.30 18.35 12.33
N VAL A 240 -1.65 19.45 12.56
CA VAL A 240 -0.39 19.73 11.93
C VAL A 240 0.43 20.18 13.15
N GLN A 241 1.64 19.66 13.42
CA GLN A 241 2.55 20.17 14.47
C GLN A 241 4.00 20.41 13.97
N GLY A 242 4.71 21.36 14.57
CA GLY A 242 6.11 21.65 14.25
C GLY A 242 6.62 23.00 14.73
N SER A 243 7.93 23.11 14.96
CA SER A 243 8.60 24.37 15.35
C SER A 243 8.61 25.43 14.24
N LYS A 244 8.58 25.01 12.96
CA LYS A 244 8.37 25.90 11.80
C LYS A 244 7.33 25.28 10.90
N ARG A 245 6.31 26.06 10.55
CA ARG A 245 5.20 25.52 9.77
C ARG A 245 4.56 26.51 8.82
N ASN A 246 4.39 26.08 7.57
CA ASN A 246 3.49 26.69 6.60
C ASN A 246 2.34 25.72 6.28
N SER A 247 1.10 26.20 6.34
CA SER A 247 -0.08 25.40 6.02
C SER A 247 -1.05 26.21 5.18
N TYR A 248 -1.25 25.80 3.92
CA TYR A 248 -2.31 26.30 3.05
C TYR A 248 -3.46 25.29 3.03
N ARG A 249 -4.69 25.80 3.13
CA ARG A 249 -5.90 24.99 3.14
C ARG A 249 -7.00 25.71 2.35
N SER A 250 -7.47 25.07 1.29
CA SER A 250 -8.69 25.43 0.56
C SER A 250 -9.72 24.32 0.75
N GLU A 251 -10.88 24.65 1.32
CA GLU A 251 -11.93 23.67 1.58
C GLU A 251 -13.32 24.16 1.24
N ASN A 252 -14.08 23.28 0.60
CA ASN A 252 -15.53 23.41 0.45
C ASN A 252 -16.19 22.21 1.14
N THR A 253 -16.77 22.45 2.31
CA THR A 253 -17.33 21.40 3.18
C THR A 253 -18.82 21.64 3.41
N ALA A 254 -19.66 20.70 2.99
CA ALA A 254 -21.07 20.65 3.39
C ALA A 254 -21.21 19.79 4.65
N TYR A 255 -21.61 20.41 5.77
CA TYR A 255 -21.90 19.73 7.04
C TYR A 255 -23.40 19.41 7.11
N ILE A 256 -23.75 18.12 7.13
CA ILE A 256 -25.14 17.68 7.39
C ILE A 256 -25.21 17.34 8.89
N ASN A 257 -25.68 18.28 9.69
CA ASN A 257 -26.03 18.01 11.09
C ASN A 257 -27.32 17.18 11.11
N GLN A 258 -27.25 15.92 11.52
CA GLN A 258 -28.45 15.18 11.90
C GLN A 258 -28.85 15.65 13.30
N ARG A 259 -29.89 16.50 13.38
CA ARG A 259 -30.74 16.56 14.57
C ARG A 259 -31.40 15.18 14.69
N PHE A 260 -31.09 14.46 15.76
CA PHE A 260 -31.93 13.39 16.27
C PHE A 260 -32.64 13.93 17.51
#